data_AF-K0T2F6-F1
#
_entry.id   AF-K0T2F6-F1
#
_cell.length_a   1.000
_cell.length_b   1.000
_cell.length_c   1.000
_cell.angle_alpha   90.00
_cell.angle_beta   90.00
_cell.angle_gamma   90.00
#
_symmetry.space_group_name_H-M   'P 1'
#
loop_
_entity.id
_entity.type
_entity.pdbx_description
1 polymer ?
#
loop_
_entity_poly.entity_id
_entity_poly.type
_entity_poly.pdbx_seq_one_letter_code
_entity_poly.pdbx_strand_id
1 'polypeptide(L)'
;QLNKEVTQATTDLNKEVAPTACRRGEAGLPVPGGRYGITDLNKEVQPWATDLNKEVRPAALDKVLGGSLPLPESRVTMDCPHDDDTVPARELLRDGRPILWRIPFPDDIVTALVSDSNPDGIINNSELELAGIVATNDVLARAVDVRETTTATGTDNLPALSWSTKGAVSAKGPAAYLLRHQAMHQRVFRYQSPQAVADLPSGSRDRLGPVLRSAMQAAASAGNPKRGRQRANAYARWSAYCATFNVDPLLQGVPRPIPFMQTYLQQYRTRVVAARGQPVGARAAEEALRFVGQTMQQLGVGDKRFDPSTHKIDLRLSNMWRQWKSDDDPPARVKPIPLMVLMKAQELATADNSTASTCTARMMWINMFFLCRPGESCATRYAAKFFRLRDVTLLYNSTVLDLCATPDGELRRATDAHLNFSDQKNKHRNEKIGQKRTSHKTASPTVAIAEQVIHLRNNKAPPSTPLCAFNERGQWFVVTSEMLTSLLRRAVRACPECGLVESDISARSLRATGAMAMLCGGVDPCRIKLFGRWRSDELLTYLHVQAEPLYRDISETMLRGGDYQFVPGAAAYNTYHGNPDHLYN
;
A
#
# COMPACT_ATOMS: atom_id res chain seq x y z
N GLN A 1 -22.13 32.54 -26.47
CA GLN A 1 -21.94 31.18 -27.02
C GLN A 1 -21.19 30.23 -26.09
N LEU A 2 -20.39 30.69 -25.12
CA LEU A 2 -19.78 29.80 -24.10
C LEU A 2 -20.74 29.26 -23.01
N ASN A 3 -21.96 29.79 -22.85
CA ASN A 3 -22.95 29.32 -21.87
C ASN A 3 -23.96 28.29 -22.42
N LYS A 4 -23.84 27.85 -23.68
CA LYS A 4 -24.65 26.75 -24.24
C LYS A 4 -23.90 25.40 -24.24
N GLU A 5 -22.57 25.41 -24.23
CA GLU A 5 -21.76 24.17 -24.27
C GLU A 5 -21.54 23.55 -22.88
N VAL A 6 -21.58 24.36 -21.81
CA VAL A 6 -21.50 23.85 -20.42
C VAL A 6 -22.81 23.17 -19.99
N THR A 7 -23.96 23.62 -20.52
CA THR A 7 -25.27 23.02 -20.22
C THR A 7 -25.50 21.71 -20.99
N GLN A 8 -24.93 21.56 -22.18
CA GLN A 8 -25.00 20.32 -22.96
C GLN A 8 -24.13 19.20 -22.35
N ALA A 9 -22.92 19.53 -21.85
CA ALA A 9 -22.04 18.58 -21.19
C ALA A 9 -22.57 18.07 -19.83
N THR A 10 -23.37 18.89 -19.12
CA THR A 10 -23.99 18.49 -17.85
C THR A 10 -25.25 17.63 -18.05
N THR A 11 -25.81 17.62 -19.27
CA THR A 11 -27.01 16.83 -19.60
C THR A 11 -26.66 15.43 -20.10
N ASP A 12 -25.48 15.23 -20.71
CA ASP A 12 -25.04 13.91 -21.18
C ASP A 12 -24.30 13.09 -20.11
N LEU A 13 -23.73 13.71 -19.07
CA LEU A 13 -23.23 13.00 -17.88
C LEU A 13 -24.33 12.47 -16.95
N ASN A 14 -25.56 12.99 -17.06
CA ASN A 14 -26.72 12.52 -16.29
C ASN A 14 -27.53 11.43 -17.01
N LYS A 15 -27.11 10.99 -18.21
CA LYS A 15 -27.75 9.87 -18.93
C LYS A 15 -27.11 8.50 -18.67
N GLU A 16 -25.91 8.44 -18.08
CA GLU A 16 -25.25 7.17 -17.71
C GLU A 16 -25.52 6.72 -16.26
N VAL A 17 -26.29 7.48 -15.48
CA VAL A 17 -26.72 7.06 -14.13
C VAL A 17 -28.20 7.41 -13.92
N ALA A 18 -29.08 6.76 -14.69
CA ALA A 18 -30.49 6.61 -14.34
C ALA A 18 -30.76 5.12 -14.03
N PRO A 19 -31.52 4.78 -12.97
CA PRO A 19 -31.89 3.40 -12.70
C PRO A 19 -32.76 2.92 -13.87
N THR A 20 -32.31 1.88 -14.56
CA THR A 20 -33.05 1.28 -15.66
C THR A 20 -34.42 0.83 -15.15
N ALA A 21 -35.47 1.57 -15.49
CA ALA A 21 -36.84 1.18 -15.24
C ALA A 21 -37.10 -0.14 -15.97
N CYS A 22 -37.50 -1.17 -15.22
CA CYS A 22 -38.07 -2.39 -15.78
C CYS A 22 -39.24 -2.01 -16.71
N ARG A 23 -39.10 -2.19 -18.03
CA ARG A 23 -40.27 -2.22 -18.92
C ARG A 23 -41.06 -3.48 -18.59
N ARG A 24 -42.29 -3.31 -18.09
CA ARG A 24 -43.28 -4.38 -17.92
C ARG A 24 -43.97 -4.59 -19.27
N GLY A 25 -44.03 -5.83 -19.75
CA GLY A 25 -45.01 -6.24 -20.76
C GLY A 25 -46.38 -6.48 -20.11
N GLU A 26 -47.45 -6.52 -20.91
CA GLU A 26 -48.86 -6.57 -20.48
C GLU A 26 -49.29 -7.80 -19.65
N ALA A 27 -48.39 -8.68 -19.25
CA ALA A 27 -48.68 -9.81 -18.34
C ALA A 27 -47.69 -9.96 -17.16
N GLY A 28 -46.82 -8.99 -16.89
CA GLY A 28 -46.12 -8.91 -15.60
C GLY A 28 -45.06 -9.97 -15.26
N LEU A 29 -44.48 -10.70 -16.23
CA LEU A 29 -43.36 -11.63 -16.00
C LEU A 29 -42.09 -11.25 -16.82
N PRO A 30 -40.86 -11.44 -16.28
CA PRO A 30 -39.62 -11.19 -17.00
C PRO A 30 -39.29 -12.30 -18.02
N VAL A 31 -38.90 -11.91 -19.24
CA VAL A 31 -38.53 -12.82 -20.34
C VAL A 31 -37.00 -13.02 -20.39
N PRO A 32 -36.47 -14.25 -20.56
CA PRO A 32 -35.04 -14.51 -20.66
C PRO A 32 -34.55 -14.58 -22.11
N GLY A 33 -33.40 -13.95 -22.40
CA GLY A 33 -32.55 -14.32 -23.55
C GLY A 33 -31.83 -13.17 -24.24
N GLY A 34 -30.49 -13.22 -24.27
CA GLY A 34 -29.67 -12.41 -25.17
C GLY A 34 -28.18 -12.44 -24.81
N ARG A 35 -27.43 -13.34 -25.47
CA ARG A 35 -25.96 -13.47 -25.38
C ARG A 35 -25.25 -12.13 -25.64
N TYR A 36 -24.33 -11.74 -24.75
CA TYR A 36 -23.27 -10.79 -25.10
C TYR A 36 -21.92 -11.31 -24.61
N GLY A 37 -21.04 -11.54 -25.59
CA GLY A 37 -19.66 -11.95 -25.40
C GLY A 37 -18.82 -10.85 -24.78
N ILE A 38 -17.81 -11.29 -24.03
CA ILE A 38 -16.76 -10.46 -23.45
C ILE A 38 -15.80 -10.09 -24.59
N THR A 39 -15.93 -8.90 -25.16
CA THR A 39 -14.91 -8.26 -26.01
C THR A 39 -14.96 -6.74 -25.89
N ASP A 40 -13.77 -6.15 -25.72
CA ASP A 40 -13.39 -4.77 -26.03
C ASP A 40 -14.04 -3.59 -25.30
N LEU A 41 -13.50 -3.30 -24.11
CA LEU A 41 -13.44 -1.94 -23.55
C LEU A 41 -11.97 -1.62 -23.20
N ASN A 42 -11.16 -1.32 -24.22
CA ASN A 42 -9.83 -0.70 -24.10
C ASN A 42 -9.38 -0.16 -25.47
N LYS A 43 -10.21 0.67 -26.11
CA LYS A 43 -9.75 1.53 -27.21
C LYS A 43 -9.70 2.97 -26.72
N GLU A 44 -8.55 3.36 -26.18
CA GLU A 44 -8.16 4.78 -26.12
C GLU A 44 -7.31 5.11 -27.35
N VAL A 45 -7.64 6.25 -27.94
CA VAL A 45 -7.11 6.80 -29.19
C VAL A 45 -5.68 7.34 -28.95
N GLN A 46 -4.73 6.91 -29.78
CA GLN A 46 -3.34 7.39 -29.80
C GLN A 46 -3.20 8.70 -30.61
N PRO A 47 -2.39 9.67 -30.17
CA PRO A 47 -1.78 10.66 -31.05
C PRO A 47 -0.36 10.20 -31.46
N TRP A 48 -0.17 10.09 -32.76
CA TRP A 48 1.09 9.94 -33.50
C TRP A 48 2.22 10.87 -33.01
N ALA A 49 3.38 10.30 -32.69
CA ALA A 49 4.65 11.02 -32.56
C ALA A 49 5.66 10.42 -33.55
N THR A 50 6.13 11.26 -34.47
CA THR A 50 6.98 10.97 -35.62
C THR A 50 8.43 10.69 -35.25
N ASP A 51 9.07 9.88 -36.10
CA ASP A 51 10.48 9.43 -36.14
C ASP A 51 11.55 10.38 -35.57
N LEU A 52 12.30 9.89 -34.56
CA LEU A 52 13.58 10.49 -34.11
C LEU A 52 14.66 9.45 -33.72
N ASN A 53 14.67 8.26 -34.34
CA ASN A 53 15.71 7.24 -34.10
C ASN A 53 16.45 6.84 -35.39
N LYS A 54 17.28 7.74 -35.92
CA LYS A 54 18.39 7.36 -36.81
C LYS A 54 19.71 7.72 -36.15
N GLU A 55 20.30 6.76 -35.45
CA GLU A 55 21.68 6.82 -34.98
C GLU A 55 22.64 6.66 -36.18
N VAL A 56 23.48 7.66 -36.42
CA VAL A 56 24.70 7.51 -37.24
C VAL A 56 25.88 7.49 -36.27
N ARG A 57 26.60 6.36 -36.19
CA ARG A 57 27.91 6.30 -35.51
C ARG A 57 28.98 6.85 -36.45
N PRO A 58 29.74 7.90 -36.10
CA PRO A 58 30.91 8.29 -36.88
C PRO A 58 32.16 7.55 -36.42
N ALA A 59 32.89 6.98 -37.37
CA ALA A 59 34.16 6.25 -37.26
C ALA A 59 35.36 7.07 -36.72
N ALA A 60 35.11 8.21 -36.05
CA ALA A 60 36.14 9.13 -35.57
C ALA A 60 36.74 8.73 -34.20
N LEU A 61 36.15 7.76 -33.50
CA LEU A 61 36.57 7.38 -32.14
C LEU A 61 37.75 6.39 -32.11
N ASP A 62 37.96 5.60 -33.17
CA ASP A 62 39.06 4.63 -33.25
C ASP A 62 40.43 5.26 -33.55
N LYS A 63 40.46 6.54 -33.96
CA LYS A 63 41.71 7.25 -34.24
C LYS A 63 42.33 7.94 -33.02
N VAL A 64 41.57 8.12 -31.93
CA VAL A 64 42.03 8.83 -30.71
C VAL A 64 42.56 7.86 -29.66
N LEU A 65 42.07 6.61 -29.64
CA LEU A 65 42.48 5.58 -28.67
C LEU A 65 43.57 4.68 -29.27
N GLY A 66 44.71 5.27 -29.61
CA GLY A 66 45.91 4.50 -29.93
C GLY A 66 46.43 3.82 -28.65
N GLY A 67 46.27 2.49 -28.59
CA GLY A 67 47.00 1.63 -27.66
C GLY A 67 46.46 1.57 -26.23
N SER A 68 46.19 0.33 -25.81
CA SER A 68 45.85 -0.13 -24.46
C SER A 68 46.36 0.74 -23.31
N LEU A 69 45.45 1.33 -22.53
CA LEU A 69 45.77 1.85 -21.19
C LEU A 69 45.70 0.69 -20.17
N PRO A 70 46.68 0.55 -19.26
CA PRO A 70 46.73 -0.55 -18.31
C PRO A 70 45.63 -0.45 -17.25
N LEU A 71 45.14 -1.61 -16.81
CA LEU A 71 44.27 -1.75 -15.64
C LEU A 71 44.97 -1.15 -14.40
N PRO A 72 44.25 -0.44 -13.52
CA PRO A 72 44.87 0.06 -12.29
C PRO A 72 45.19 -1.13 -11.38
N GLU A 73 46.49 -1.37 -11.20
CA GLU A 73 47.00 -2.15 -10.09
C GLU A 73 46.79 -1.38 -8.78
N SER A 74 46.61 -2.15 -7.71
CA SER A 74 46.31 -1.76 -6.32
C SER A 74 44.83 -1.49 -6.00
N ARG A 75 44.19 -2.57 -5.53
CA ARG A 75 43.03 -2.53 -4.64
C ARG A 75 43.37 -1.66 -3.43
N VAL A 76 42.67 -0.55 -3.24
CA VAL A 76 42.42 -0.02 -1.90
C VAL A 76 41.07 -0.60 -1.48
N THR A 77 41.13 -1.64 -0.66
CA THR A 77 39.98 -2.13 0.11
C THR A 77 39.57 -1.02 1.06
N MET A 78 38.50 -0.28 0.72
CA MET A 78 37.76 0.46 1.74
C MET A 78 36.91 -0.56 2.51
N ASP A 79 37.45 -1.03 3.62
CA ASP A 79 36.68 -1.68 4.66
C ASP A 79 35.56 -0.72 5.08
N CYS A 80 34.31 -1.15 4.88
CA CYS A 80 33.15 -0.54 5.51
C CYS A 80 33.11 -1.01 6.97
N PRO A 81 33.24 -0.13 7.98
CA PRO A 81 32.93 -0.50 9.33
C PRO A 81 31.41 -0.58 9.49
N HIS A 82 30.95 -1.70 10.03
CA HIS A 82 29.64 -1.82 10.65
C HIS A 82 29.52 -0.88 11.87
N ASP A 83 28.28 -0.44 12.14
CA ASP A 83 27.78 0.25 13.35
C ASP A 83 28.73 0.35 14.55
N ASP A 84 29.18 1.56 14.88
CA ASP A 84 28.87 2.32 16.12
C ASP A 84 29.79 3.54 16.25
N ASP A 85 29.25 4.62 16.81
CA ASP A 85 29.94 5.79 17.39
C ASP A 85 31.21 6.34 16.70
N THR A 86 31.06 7.38 15.87
CA THR A 86 32.02 8.50 15.80
C THR A 86 31.34 9.79 15.34
N VAL A 87 30.85 10.53 16.32
CA VAL A 87 30.66 11.99 16.26
C VAL A 87 32.07 12.61 16.26
N PRO A 88 32.51 13.22 15.14
CA PRO A 88 33.00 14.60 15.25
C PRO A 88 32.62 15.53 14.07
N ALA A 89 31.96 15.04 13.01
CA ALA A 89 31.50 15.91 11.91
C ALA A 89 30.10 16.51 12.15
N ARG A 90 29.27 15.87 13.00
CA ARG A 90 27.89 16.30 13.28
C ARG A 90 27.76 17.52 14.21
N GLU A 91 28.79 17.89 14.96
CA GLU A 91 28.74 19.03 15.89
C GLU A 91 29.03 20.39 15.24
N LEU A 92 29.66 20.42 14.06
CA LEU A 92 30.12 21.68 13.45
C LEU A 92 29.02 22.58 12.89
N LEU A 93 27.77 22.12 12.78
CA LEU A 93 26.68 22.85 12.10
C LEU A 93 25.42 23.07 12.93
N ARG A 94 25.42 22.76 14.24
CA ARG A 94 24.35 23.22 15.15
C ARG A 94 24.33 24.75 15.34
N ASP A 95 25.42 25.45 15.00
CA ASP A 95 25.60 26.89 15.22
C ASP A 95 25.37 27.78 13.98
N GLY A 96 25.07 27.23 12.79
CA GLY A 96 24.82 28.05 11.59
C GLY A 96 26.04 28.82 11.06
N ARG A 97 27.27 28.41 11.40
CA ARG A 97 28.51 29.08 10.94
C ARG A 97 28.84 28.71 9.48
N PRO A 98 29.30 29.68 8.66
CA PRO A 98 29.67 29.43 7.27
C PRO A 98 30.88 28.50 7.16
N ILE A 99 30.87 27.61 6.16
CA ILE A 99 31.99 26.72 5.81
C ILE A 99 32.81 27.38 4.71
N LEU A 100 34.08 27.66 4.99
CA LEU A 100 35.05 28.10 4.00
C LEU A 100 35.90 26.91 3.56
N TRP A 101 35.98 26.67 2.24
CA TRP A 101 36.87 25.67 1.66
C TRP A 101 37.62 26.28 0.47
N ARG A 102 38.85 25.82 0.24
CA ARG A 102 39.68 26.19 -0.91
C ARG A 102 40.61 25.04 -1.27
N ILE A 103 40.79 24.80 -2.56
CA ILE A 103 41.76 23.82 -3.06
C ILE A 103 42.46 24.44 -4.28
N PRO A 104 43.80 24.46 -4.34
CA PRO A 104 44.49 24.87 -5.54
C PRO A 104 44.25 23.84 -6.65
N PHE A 105 44.04 24.30 -7.88
CA PHE A 105 44.02 23.40 -9.02
C PHE A 105 45.43 22.84 -9.28
N PRO A 106 45.57 21.56 -9.66
CA PRO A 106 46.84 20.98 -10.06
C PRO A 106 47.55 21.76 -11.20
N ASP A 107 48.88 21.75 -11.21
CA ASP A 107 49.70 22.54 -12.14
C ASP A 107 49.42 22.22 -13.62
N ASP A 108 49.07 20.97 -13.94
CA ASP A 108 48.69 20.52 -15.28
C ASP A 108 47.35 21.14 -15.72
N ILE A 109 46.39 21.28 -14.82
CA ILE A 109 45.11 21.96 -15.08
C ILE A 109 45.32 23.47 -15.24
N VAL A 110 46.16 24.09 -14.41
CA VAL A 110 46.50 25.52 -14.51
C VAL A 110 47.20 25.80 -15.83
N THR A 111 48.13 24.93 -16.25
CA THR A 111 48.86 25.06 -17.51
C THR A 111 47.95 24.85 -18.72
N ALA A 112 46.91 24.00 -18.61
CA ALA A 112 45.94 23.74 -19.68
C ALA A 112 44.82 24.78 -19.80
N LEU A 113 44.75 25.76 -18.89
CA LEU A 113 43.71 26.77 -18.84
C LEU A 113 43.88 27.81 -19.97
N VAL A 114 42.77 28.09 -20.67
CA VAL A 114 42.68 29.22 -21.59
C VAL A 114 42.82 30.52 -20.81
N SER A 115 43.87 31.28 -21.11
CA SER A 115 44.21 32.56 -20.48
C SER A 115 44.89 33.50 -21.48
N ASP A 116 45.09 34.77 -21.12
CA ASP A 116 45.83 35.71 -21.98
C ASP A 116 47.26 35.23 -22.29
N SER A 117 47.89 34.55 -21.33
CA SER A 117 49.21 33.93 -21.47
C SER A 117 49.20 32.54 -22.14
N ASN A 118 48.03 31.93 -22.30
CA ASN A 118 47.84 30.64 -22.96
C ASN A 118 46.51 30.62 -23.74
N PRO A 119 46.43 31.32 -24.88
CA PRO A 119 45.18 31.43 -25.65
C PRO A 119 44.75 30.08 -26.28
N ASP A 120 45.69 29.16 -26.48
CA ASP A 120 45.47 27.83 -27.07
C ASP A 120 45.19 26.75 -26.00
N GLY A 121 44.85 27.15 -24.77
CA GLY A 121 44.44 26.25 -23.70
C GLY A 121 43.23 25.37 -24.09
N ILE A 122 43.08 24.24 -23.41
CA ILE A 122 42.03 23.24 -23.71
C ILE A 122 40.94 23.17 -22.65
N ILE A 123 41.13 23.83 -21.50
CA ILE A 123 40.14 23.96 -20.43
C ILE A 123 39.76 25.43 -20.31
N ASN A 124 38.46 25.75 -20.29
CA ASN A 124 38.01 27.12 -20.13
C ASN A 124 37.54 27.45 -18.70
N ASN A 125 37.43 28.74 -18.39
CA ASN A 125 37.01 29.23 -17.08
C ASN A 125 35.64 28.67 -16.63
N SER A 126 34.70 28.49 -17.55
CA SER A 126 33.36 27.98 -17.21
C SER A 126 33.36 26.51 -16.81
N GLU A 127 34.32 25.73 -17.32
CA GLU A 127 34.52 24.33 -16.91
C GLU A 127 35.13 24.22 -15.51
N LEU A 128 36.04 25.13 -15.15
CA LEU A 128 36.57 25.23 -13.79
C LEU A 128 35.48 25.66 -12.80
N GLU A 129 34.66 26.63 -13.17
CA GLU A 129 33.50 27.06 -12.37
C GLU A 129 32.52 25.90 -12.15
N LEU A 130 32.20 25.12 -13.18
CA LEU A 130 31.36 23.93 -13.04
C LEU A 130 32.00 22.88 -12.12
N ALA A 131 33.32 22.67 -12.18
CA ALA A 131 34.02 21.80 -11.23
C ALA A 131 33.89 22.33 -9.79
N GLY A 132 33.98 23.64 -9.60
CA GLY A 132 33.72 24.33 -8.34
C GLY A 132 32.30 24.09 -7.80
N ILE A 133 31.29 24.07 -8.66
CA ILE A 133 29.89 23.74 -8.28
C ILE A 133 29.80 22.29 -7.77
N VAL A 134 30.44 21.35 -8.45
CA VAL A 134 30.43 19.93 -8.04
C VAL A 134 31.14 19.77 -6.69
N ALA A 135 32.32 20.38 -6.54
CA ALA A 135 33.08 20.35 -5.29
C ALA A 135 32.34 21.04 -4.12
N THR A 136 31.65 22.16 -4.37
CA THR A 136 30.82 22.83 -3.36
C THR A 136 29.74 21.89 -2.83
N ASN A 137 29.04 21.19 -3.72
CA ASN A 137 28.01 20.23 -3.32
C ASN A 137 28.61 19.03 -2.57
N ASP A 138 29.82 18.60 -2.92
CA ASP A 138 30.54 17.51 -2.26
C ASP A 138 30.96 17.87 -0.82
N VAL A 139 31.51 19.07 -0.62
CA VAL A 139 31.83 19.63 0.70
C VAL A 139 30.56 19.79 1.52
N LEU A 140 29.49 20.35 0.95
CA LEU A 140 28.21 20.53 1.63
C LEU A 140 27.60 19.20 2.05
N ALA A 141 27.56 18.21 1.16
CA ALA A 141 26.96 16.90 1.41
C ALA A 141 27.72 16.06 2.46
N ARG A 142 29.02 16.33 2.64
CA ARG A 142 29.84 15.73 3.72
C ARG A 142 29.70 16.46 5.04
N ALA A 143 29.45 17.76 5.01
CA ALA A 143 29.34 18.58 6.21
C ALA A 143 27.92 18.51 6.83
N VAL A 144 26.87 18.55 6.01
CA VAL A 144 25.47 18.48 6.45
C VAL A 144 24.70 17.36 5.77
N ASP A 145 23.64 16.88 6.45
CA ASP A 145 22.68 15.97 5.84
C ASP A 145 21.83 16.71 4.80
N VAL A 146 22.20 16.56 3.53
CA VAL A 146 21.50 17.18 2.39
C VAL A 146 20.39 16.31 1.80
N ARG A 147 20.10 15.13 2.39
CA ARG A 147 19.13 14.20 1.82
C ARG A 147 17.76 14.85 1.70
N GLU A 148 17.18 14.77 0.51
CA GLU A 148 15.88 15.36 0.15
C GLU A 148 15.82 16.90 0.27
N THR A 149 16.97 17.56 0.42
CA THR A 149 17.09 19.02 0.40
C THR A 149 17.51 19.52 -0.99
N THR A 150 17.24 20.79 -1.29
CA THR A 150 17.71 21.44 -2.51
C THR A 150 18.95 22.26 -2.17
N THR A 151 20.06 22.01 -2.85
CA THR A 151 21.26 22.84 -2.73
C THR A 151 21.16 24.03 -3.70
N ALA A 152 21.55 25.22 -3.24
CA ALA A 152 21.58 26.42 -4.07
C ALA A 152 23.03 26.76 -4.39
N THR A 153 23.30 27.08 -5.66
CA THR A 153 24.63 27.44 -6.15
C THR A 153 24.67 28.93 -6.44
N GLY A 154 25.51 29.68 -5.71
CA GLY A 154 25.64 31.14 -5.82
C GLY A 154 26.71 31.61 -6.82
N THR A 155 26.89 30.90 -7.94
CA THR A 155 27.87 31.27 -8.98
C THR A 155 27.34 32.41 -9.85
N ASP A 156 28.21 33.34 -10.25
CA ASP A 156 27.94 34.39 -11.25
C ASP A 156 28.29 33.95 -12.68
N ASN A 157 28.89 32.76 -12.86
CA ASN A 157 29.20 32.19 -14.15
C ASN A 157 27.95 31.59 -14.83
N LEU A 158 27.37 32.35 -15.77
CA LEU A 158 26.14 31.98 -16.48
C LEU A 158 26.22 30.62 -17.21
N PRO A 159 27.29 30.29 -17.95
CA PRO A 159 27.42 28.96 -18.56
C PRO A 159 27.42 27.81 -17.54
N ALA A 160 28.22 27.91 -16.47
CA ALA A 160 28.31 26.88 -15.44
C ALA A 160 26.97 26.69 -14.70
N LEU A 161 26.27 27.79 -14.40
CA LEU A 161 24.92 27.76 -13.83
C LEU A 161 23.92 27.08 -14.78
N SER A 162 23.93 27.45 -16.07
CA SER A 162 23.05 26.87 -17.10
C SER A 162 23.29 25.36 -17.26
N TRP A 163 24.55 24.92 -17.34
CA TRP A 163 24.90 23.51 -17.47
C TRP A 163 24.51 22.70 -16.25
N SER A 164 24.90 23.14 -15.05
CA SER A 164 24.61 22.44 -13.78
C SER A 164 23.11 22.37 -13.47
N THR A 165 22.34 23.38 -13.88
CA THR A 165 20.88 23.39 -13.75
C THR A 165 20.20 22.45 -14.75
N LYS A 166 20.65 22.43 -16.00
CA LYS A 166 20.07 21.57 -17.06
C LYS A 166 20.51 20.11 -16.94
N GLY A 167 21.68 19.87 -16.34
CA GLY A 167 22.32 18.55 -16.34
C GLY A 167 22.87 18.13 -17.70
N ALA A 168 23.01 19.07 -18.65
CA ALA A 168 23.41 18.77 -20.03
C ALA A 168 24.24 19.90 -20.68
N VAL A 169 25.10 19.52 -21.62
CA VAL A 169 25.89 20.39 -22.49
C VAL A 169 25.93 19.80 -23.90
N SER A 170 26.04 20.64 -24.93
CA SER A 170 26.03 20.23 -26.34
C SER A 170 27.35 19.62 -26.83
N ALA A 171 28.44 19.81 -26.08
CA ALA A 171 29.79 19.34 -26.43
C ALA A 171 30.22 18.15 -25.55
N LYS A 172 31.03 17.24 -26.09
CA LYS A 172 31.56 16.05 -25.38
C LYS A 172 32.82 16.35 -24.54
N GLY A 173 33.00 17.59 -24.09
CA GLY A 173 34.19 18.05 -23.35
C GLY A 173 34.12 17.83 -21.83
N PRO A 174 35.08 18.40 -21.07
CA PRO A 174 35.14 18.32 -19.60
C PRO A 174 33.82 18.59 -18.89
N ALA A 175 33.03 19.56 -19.36
CA ALA A 175 31.71 19.86 -18.81
C ALA A 175 30.75 18.66 -18.82
N ALA A 176 30.71 17.84 -19.88
CA ALA A 176 29.83 16.68 -19.96
C ALA A 176 30.21 15.60 -18.94
N TYR A 177 31.51 15.45 -18.68
CA TYR A 177 32.05 14.53 -17.68
C TYR A 177 31.71 15.00 -16.26
N LEU A 178 31.89 16.29 -15.97
CA LEU A 178 31.54 16.90 -14.68
C LEU A 178 30.05 16.81 -14.38
N LEU A 179 29.17 17.04 -15.37
CA LEU A 179 27.71 16.89 -15.19
C LEU A 179 27.30 15.44 -14.89
N ARG A 180 27.98 14.47 -15.50
CA ARG A 180 27.78 13.05 -15.17
C ARG A 180 28.15 12.76 -13.72
N HIS A 181 29.29 13.27 -13.25
CA HIS A 181 29.71 13.16 -11.86
C HIS A 181 28.73 13.85 -10.91
N GLN A 182 28.26 15.05 -11.25
CA GLN A 182 27.24 15.77 -10.49
C GLN A 182 25.96 14.93 -10.34
N ALA A 183 25.49 14.28 -11.41
CA ALA A 183 24.32 13.42 -11.39
C ALA A 183 24.53 12.15 -10.54
N MET A 184 25.72 11.55 -10.57
CA MET A 184 26.06 10.42 -9.70
C MET A 184 26.11 10.85 -8.23
N HIS A 185 26.77 11.97 -7.96
CA HIS A 185 26.88 12.57 -6.63
C HIS A 185 25.50 12.91 -6.04
N GLN A 186 24.59 13.51 -6.82
CA GLN A 186 23.18 13.72 -6.46
C GLN A 186 22.46 12.44 -6.05
N ARG A 187 22.69 11.33 -6.76
CA ARG A 187 22.07 10.04 -6.44
C ARG A 187 22.63 9.42 -5.16
N VAL A 188 23.94 9.55 -4.94
CA VAL A 188 24.63 9.05 -3.74
C VAL A 188 24.15 9.80 -2.49
N PHE A 189 24.16 11.14 -2.53
CA PHE A 189 23.82 11.99 -1.39
C PHE A 189 22.33 12.38 -1.32
N ARG A 190 21.53 12.02 -2.33
CA ARG A 190 20.07 12.18 -2.42
C ARG A 190 19.56 13.61 -2.23
N TYR A 191 20.34 14.62 -2.58
CA TYR A 191 19.81 15.98 -2.70
C TYR A 191 19.11 16.16 -4.04
N GLN A 192 18.02 16.93 -4.06
CA GLN A 192 17.12 16.99 -5.20
C GLN A 192 17.73 17.82 -6.35
N SER A 193 17.73 17.27 -7.57
CA SER A 193 18.00 18.07 -8.76
C SER A 193 16.74 18.87 -9.17
N PRO A 194 16.88 20.09 -9.72
CA PRO A 194 15.74 20.93 -10.12
C PRO A 194 14.84 20.36 -11.24
N GLN A 195 15.04 19.12 -11.72
CA GLN A 195 14.49 18.63 -13.00
C GLN A 195 12.95 18.68 -13.08
N ALA A 196 12.23 18.33 -12.02
CA ALA A 196 10.76 18.39 -12.03
C ALA A 196 10.23 19.83 -12.17
N VAL A 197 10.95 20.80 -11.60
CA VAL A 197 10.66 22.24 -11.77
C VAL A 197 11.13 22.73 -13.15
N ALA A 198 12.18 22.12 -13.72
CA ALA A 198 12.67 22.44 -15.06
C ALA A 198 11.70 22.02 -16.18
N ASP A 199 10.93 20.95 -15.97
CA ASP A 199 9.86 20.49 -16.87
C ASP A 199 8.61 21.38 -16.84
N LEU A 200 8.50 22.29 -15.86
CA LEU A 200 7.49 23.34 -15.91
C LEU A 200 7.84 24.37 -17.00
N PRO A 201 6.82 24.91 -17.71
CA PRO A 201 7.02 25.98 -18.67
C PRO A 201 7.92 27.09 -18.09
N SER A 202 8.84 27.61 -18.90
CA SER A 202 9.92 28.50 -18.45
C SER A 202 9.44 29.72 -17.65
N GLY A 203 8.23 30.23 -17.90
CA GLY A 203 7.62 31.35 -17.18
C GLY A 203 6.78 31.00 -15.94
N SER A 204 6.61 29.72 -15.60
CA SER A 204 5.76 29.30 -14.48
C SER A 204 6.52 28.61 -13.33
N ARG A 205 7.84 28.43 -13.48
CA ARG A 205 8.70 27.71 -12.53
C ARG A 205 8.69 28.29 -11.12
N ASP A 206 8.78 29.60 -10.97
CA ASP A 206 8.81 30.25 -9.66
C ASP A 206 7.45 30.17 -8.95
N ARG A 207 6.36 30.25 -9.72
CA ARG A 207 4.99 30.23 -9.19
C ARG A 207 4.49 28.82 -8.92
N LEU A 208 4.82 27.86 -9.78
CA LEU A 208 4.35 26.48 -9.71
C LEU A 208 5.37 25.53 -9.07
N GLY A 209 6.64 25.89 -8.93
CA GLY A 209 7.65 25.09 -8.26
C GLY A 209 7.25 24.69 -6.81
N PRO A 210 6.79 25.62 -5.96
CA PRO A 210 6.25 25.28 -4.64
C PRO A 210 5.01 24.36 -4.70
N VAL A 211 4.12 24.59 -5.67
CA VAL A 211 2.89 23.79 -5.86
C VAL A 211 3.24 22.37 -6.30
N LEU A 212 4.19 22.22 -7.23
CA LEU A 212 4.69 20.95 -7.71
C LEU A 212 5.41 20.19 -6.60
N ARG A 213 6.22 20.86 -5.78
CA ARG A 213 6.83 20.24 -4.58
C ARG A 213 5.77 19.68 -3.62
N SER A 214 4.73 20.46 -3.34
CA SER A 214 3.60 20.02 -2.52
C SER A 214 2.86 18.83 -3.15
N ALA A 215 2.60 18.87 -4.47
CA ALA A 215 1.97 17.78 -5.21
C ALA A 215 2.82 16.49 -5.20
N MET A 216 4.14 16.61 -5.36
CA MET A 216 5.08 15.49 -5.30
C MET A 216 5.18 14.90 -3.89
N GLN A 217 5.21 15.74 -2.86
CA GLN A 217 5.16 15.28 -1.46
C GLN A 217 3.85 14.56 -1.15
N ALA A 218 2.72 15.06 -1.64
CA ALA A 218 1.42 14.40 -1.51
C ALA A 218 1.40 13.05 -2.25
N ALA A 219 1.98 12.97 -3.45
CA ALA A 219 2.11 11.74 -4.23
C ALA A 219 3.04 10.71 -3.55
N ALA A 220 4.15 11.15 -2.97
CA ALA A 220 5.07 10.29 -2.21
C ALA A 220 4.45 9.79 -0.89
N SER A 221 3.64 10.64 -0.26
CA SER A 221 2.90 10.34 0.97
C SER A 221 1.63 9.51 0.71
N ALA A 222 1.24 9.32 -0.56
CA ALA A 222 0.06 8.56 -0.93
C ALA A 222 0.24 7.08 -0.62
N GLY A 223 -0.29 6.64 0.52
CA GLY A 223 -0.38 5.23 0.88
C GLY A 223 -0.07 4.94 2.35
N ASN A 224 0.01 3.65 2.66
CA ASN A 224 0.41 3.19 4.00
C ASN A 224 1.93 3.38 4.17
N PRO A 225 2.42 4.07 5.23
CA PRO A 225 3.87 4.24 5.49
C PRO A 225 4.66 2.93 5.51
N LYS A 226 4.04 1.83 5.98
CA LYS A 226 4.61 0.48 5.92
C LYS A 226 4.88 0.05 4.48
N ARG A 227 3.94 0.31 3.57
CA ARG A 227 4.06 -0.05 2.16
C ARG A 227 5.11 0.80 1.46
N GLY A 228 5.29 2.05 1.88
CA GLY A 228 6.42 2.91 1.47
C GLY A 228 7.77 2.28 1.84
N ARG A 229 7.95 1.90 3.11
CA ARG A 229 9.18 1.22 3.59
C ARG A 229 9.42 -0.12 2.87
N GLN A 230 8.38 -0.92 2.65
CA GLN A 230 8.49 -2.18 1.91
C GLN A 230 8.97 -1.97 0.47
N ARG A 231 8.49 -0.92 -0.20
CA ARG A 231 8.91 -0.56 -1.55
C ARG A 231 10.37 -0.14 -1.60
N ALA A 232 10.78 0.74 -0.69
CA ALA A 232 12.17 1.18 -0.58
C ALA A 232 13.13 -0.01 -0.34
N ASN A 233 12.78 -0.90 0.58
CA ASN A 233 13.58 -2.09 0.88
C ASN A 233 13.64 -3.09 -0.30
N ALA A 234 12.54 -3.26 -1.03
CA ALA A 234 12.52 -4.11 -2.23
C ALA A 234 13.44 -3.55 -3.32
N TYR A 235 13.42 -2.23 -3.53
CA TYR A 235 14.28 -1.57 -4.51
C TYR A 235 15.75 -1.57 -4.11
N ALA A 236 16.08 -1.41 -2.82
CA ALA A 236 17.45 -1.52 -2.32
C ALA A 236 18.04 -2.92 -2.58
N ARG A 237 17.27 -3.99 -2.33
CA ARG A 237 17.71 -5.37 -2.61
C ARG A 237 17.90 -5.63 -4.10
N TRP A 238 16.98 -5.13 -4.91
CA TRP A 238 17.12 -5.16 -6.36
C TRP A 238 18.40 -4.44 -6.82
N SER A 239 18.68 -3.25 -6.26
CA SER A 239 19.87 -2.48 -6.60
C SER A 239 21.15 -3.23 -6.22
N ALA A 240 21.17 -3.89 -5.06
CA ALA A 240 22.28 -4.75 -4.64
C ALA A 240 22.47 -5.94 -5.58
N TYR A 241 21.39 -6.60 -6.00
CA TYR A 241 21.44 -7.68 -6.99
C TYR A 241 21.93 -7.20 -8.36
N CYS A 242 21.50 -6.03 -8.81
CA CYS A 242 22.01 -5.43 -10.05
C CYS A 242 23.51 -5.14 -9.97
N ALA A 243 23.99 -4.64 -8.83
CA ALA A 243 25.40 -4.36 -8.60
C ALA A 243 26.29 -5.61 -8.71
N THR A 244 25.83 -6.79 -8.26
CA THR A 244 26.62 -8.04 -8.36
C THR A 244 26.87 -8.48 -9.81
N PHE A 245 26.08 -7.99 -10.77
CA PHE A 245 26.22 -8.30 -12.19
C PHE A 245 26.65 -7.09 -13.03
N ASN A 246 27.05 -5.99 -12.39
CA ASN A 246 27.36 -4.72 -13.06
C ASN A 246 26.23 -4.24 -14.00
N VAL A 247 24.98 -4.42 -13.58
CA VAL A 247 23.78 -3.99 -14.30
C VAL A 247 23.24 -2.72 -13.64
N ASP A 248 22.78 -1.75 -14.43
CA ASP A 248 22.07 -0.59 -13.91
C ASP A 248 20.74 -1.03 -13.24
N PRO A 249 20.45 -0.65 -11.98
CA PRO A 249 19.16 -0.92 -11.34
C PRO A 249 17.92 -0.38 -12.07
N LEU A 250 18.08 0.54 -13.03
CA LEU A 250 16.99 0.99 -13.91
C LEU A 250 16.87 0.17 -15.20
N LEU A 251 17.77 -0.80 -15.39
CA LEU A 251 17.91 -1.64 -16.57
C LEU A 251 18.11 -0.84 -17.87
N GLN A 252 18.69 0.35 -17.77
CA GLN A 252 19.05 1.13 -18.96
C GLN A 252 20.13 0.38 -19.73
N GLY A 253 19.97 0.29 -21.05
CA GLY A 253 20.89 -0.44 -21.92
C GLY A 253 20.78 -1.97 -21.84
N VAL A 254 19.83 -2.55 -21.07
CA VAL A 254 19.55 -4.00 -21.09
C VAL A 254 18.49 -4.29 -22.16
N PRO A 255 18.84 -4.91 -23.30
CA PRO A 255 17.90 -5.04 -24.43
C PRO A 255 16.70 -5.93 -24.11
N ARG A 256 16.88 -6.93 -23.24
CA ARG A 256 15.84 -7.88 -22.83
C ARG A 256 15.85 -7.99 -21.29
N PRO A 257 15.17 -7.10 -20.58
CA PRO A 257 15.22 -7.04 -19.11
C PRO A 257 14.52 -8.22 -18.42
N ILE A 258 13.55 -8.85 -19.09
CA ILE A 258 12.67 -9.86 -18.48
C ILE A 258 13.43 -11.10 -17.98
N PRO A 259 14.33 -11.76 -18.75
CA PRO A 259 15.14 -12.85 -18.24
C PRO A 259 15.93 -12.51 -16.96
N PHE A 260 16.49 -11.31 -16.89
CA PHE A 260 17.24 -10.86 -15.71
C PHE A 260 16.31 -10.64 -14.49
N MET A 261 15.09 -10.16 -14.72
CA MET A 261 14.07 -10.11 -13.66
C MET A 261 13.60 -11.50 -13.22
N GLN A 262 13.51 -12.46 -14.14
CA GLN A 262 13.16 -13.84 -13.82
C GLN A 262 14.21 -14.50 -12.93
N THR A 263 15.50 -14.29 -13.21
CA THR A 263 16.58 -14.82 -12.37
C THR A 263 16.59 -14.18 -10.98
N TYR A 264 16.39 -12.87 -10.88
CA TYR A 264 16.21 -12.19 -9.60
C TYR A 264 15.05 -12.77 -8.81
N LEU A 265 13.88 -12.93 -9.44
CA LEU A 265 12.69 -13.47 -8.79
C LEU A 265 12.89 -14.91 -8.34
N GLN A 266 13.52 -15.76 -9.15
CA GLN A 266 13.83 -17.13 -8.80
C GLN A 266 14.74 -17.17 -7.57
N GLN A 267 15.80 -16.37 -7.55
CA GLN A 267 16.70 -16.26 -6.39
C GLN A 267 16.02 -15.65 -5.15
N TYR A 268 15.07 -14.73 -5.35
CA TYR A 268 14.28 -14.16 -4.27
C TYR A 268 13.36 -15.21 -3.67
N ARG A 269 12.77 -16.08 -4.50
CA ARG A 269 11.92 -17.20 -4.07
C ARG A 269 12.74 -18.28 -3.35
N THR A 270 13.93 -18.62 -3.85
CA THR A 270 14.78 -19.69 -3.31
C THR A 270 15.72 -19.23 -2.18
N ARG A 271 15.44 -18.07 -1.56
CA ARG A 271 16.10 -17.49 -0.38
C ARG A 271 17.41 -16.73 -0.59
N VAL A 272 18.04 -16.85 -1.76
CA VAL A 272 19.37 -16.27 -2.05
C VAL A 272 19.39 -14.75 -1.87
N VAL A 273 18.36 -14.05 -2.35
CA VAL A 273 18.23 -12.58 -2.20
C VAL A 273 17.02 -12.16 -1.36
N ALA A 274 16.39 -13.13 -0.68
CA ALA A 274 15.15 -12.92 0.06
C ALA A 274 15.35 -12.06 1.31
N ALA A 275 14.23 -11.45 1.77
CA ALA A 275 14.28 -10.48 2.86
C ALA A 275 14.92 -10.98 4.16
N ARG A 276 14.69 -12.26 4.47
CA ARG A 276 15.04 -12.92 5.73
C ARG A 276 15.91 -14.16 5.51
N GLY A 277 16.48 -14.35 4.32
CA GLY A 277 17.22 -15.56 3.96
C GLY A 277 16.36 -16.84 3.99
N GLN A 278 15.03 -16.70 3.88
CA GLN A 278 14.09 -17.82 3.87
C GLN A 278 13.37 -17.89 2.52
N PRO A 279 12.99 -19.10 2.06
CA PRO A 279 12.14 -19.24 0.88
C PRO A 279 10.83 -18.46 1.05
N VAL A 280 10.30 -17.92 -0.05
CA VAL A 280 9.05 -17.15 -0.03
C VAL A 280 8.06 -17.63 -1.08
N GLY A 281 6.77 -17.49 -0.79
CA GLY A 281 5.70 -17.79 -1.75
C GLY A 281 5.68 -16.84 -2.94
N ALA A 282 4.99 -17.26 -4.01
CA ALA A 282 4.85 -16.59 -5.29
C ALA A 282 4.39 -15.14 -5.14
N ARG A 283 3.42 -14.90 -4.26
CA ARG A 283 2.85 -13.57 -4.01
C ARG A 283 3.88 -12.59 -3.43
N ALA A 284 4.77 -13.07 -2.56
CA ALA A 284 5.80 -12.23 -1.96
C ALA A 284 6.89 -11.86 -2.98
N ALA A 285 7.27 -12.82 -3.83
CA ALA A 285 8.20 -12.59 -4.93
C ALA A 285 7.60 -11.61 -5.96
N GLU A 286 6.36 -11.86 -6.40
CA GLU A 286 5.60 -10.97 -7.30
C GLU A 286 5.52 -9.53 -6.73
N GLU A 287 5.21 -9.38 -5.44
CA GLU A 287 5.13 -8.07 -4.80
C GLU A 287 6.49 -7.35 -4.74
N ALA A 288 7.58 -8.07 -4.49
CA ALA A 288 8.92 -7.50 -4.49
C ALA A 288 9.27 -6.91 -5.87
N LEU A 289 9.08 -7.67 -6.96
CA LEU A 289 9.32 -7.15 -8.31
C LEU A 289 8.33 -6.05 -8.68
N ARG A 290 7.07 -6.14 -8.23
CA ARG A 290 6.11 -5.04 -8.41
C ARG A 290 6.58 -3.74 -7.79
N PHE A 291 7.15 -3.78 -6.61
CA PHE A 291 7.71 -2.58 -5.99
C PHE A 291 8.89 -2.01 -6.77
N VAL A 292 9.74 -2.87 -7.34
CA VAL A 292 10.82 -2.45 -8.23
C VAL A 292 10.26 -1.72 -9.47
N GLY A 293 9.29 -2.32 -10.16
CA GLY A 293 8.65 -1.72 -11.33
C GLY A 293 7.94 -0.40 -11.03
N GLN A 294 7.25 -0.30 -9.89
CA GLN A 294 6.64 0.95 -9.44
C GLN A 294 7.69 2.04 -9.14
N THR A 295 8.83 1.68 -8.55
CA THR A 295 9.92 2.63 -8.33
C THR A 295 10.51 3.11 -9.66
N MET A 296 10.75 2.20 -10.62
CA MET A 296 11.21 2.56 -11.98
C MET A 296 10.23 3.53 -12.67
N GLN A 297 8.92 3.27 -12.55
CA GLN A 297 7.88 4.18 -13.05
C GLN A 297 7.94 5.56 -12.39
N GLN A 298 8.13 5.62 -11.06
CA GLN A 298 8.25 6.87 -10.31
C GLN A 298 9.52 7.66 -10.67
N LEU A 299 10.58 6.96 -11.10
CA LEU A 299 11.83 7.55 -11.57
C LEU A 299 11.82 7.91 -13.07
N GLY A 300 10.66 7.78 -13.74
CA GLY A 300 10.48 8.24 -15.13
C GLY A 300 10.99 7.29 -16.22
N VAL A 301 11.52 6.11 -15.87
CA VAL A 301 12.07 5.15 -16.87
C VAL A 301 11.05 4.08 -17.32
N GLY A 302 9.85 4.11 -16.74
CA GLY A 302 8.77 3.16 -17.01
C GLY A 302 8.92 1.81 -16.29
N ASP A 303 7.80 1.17 -15.97
CA ASP A 303 7.78 -0.16 -15.36
C ASP A 303 8.17 -1.26 -16.37
N LYS A 304 9.41 -1.74 -16.27
CA LYS A 304 9.99 -2.72 -17.21
C LYS A 304 9.39 -4.14 -17.14
N ARG A 305 8.42 -4.39 -16.26
CA ARG A 305 7.66 -5.66 -16.22
C ARG A 305 6.59 -5.75 -17.30
N PHE A 306 6.17 -4.59 -17.82
CA PHE A 306 5.15 -4.49 -18.84
C PHE A 306 5.78 -4.59 -20.23
N ASP A 307 5.10 -5.33 -21.10
CA ASP A 307 5.39 -5.35 -22.52
C ASP A 307 5.01 -3.99 -23.13
N PRO A 308 5.94 -3.29 -23.81
CA PRO A 308 5.68 -1.97 -24.37
C PRO A 308 4.57 -1.93 -25.42
N SER A 309 4.31 -3.04 -26.13
CA SER A 309 3.34 -3.11 -27.21
C SER A 309 1.93 -3.43 -26.71
N THR A 310 1.80 -4.28 -25.70
CA THR A 310 0.50 -4.74 -25.19
C THR A 310 0.05 -4.03 -23.92
N HIS A 311 0.96 -3.31 -23.24
CA HIS A 311 0.76 -2.73 -21.92
C HIS A 311 0.28 -3.75 -20.85
N LYS A 312 0.54 -5.04 -21.09
CA LYS A 312 0.28 -6.14 -20.15
C LYS A 312 1.59 -6.58 -19.52
N ILE A 313 1.52 -7.23 -18.36
CA ILE A 313 2.70 -7.86 -17.76
C ILE A 313 3.21 -8.93 -18.73
N ASP A 314 4.53 -9.00 -18.92
CA ASP A 314 5.16 -9.96 -19.81
C ASP A 314 4.68 -11.41 -19.50
N LEU A 315 4.38 -12.15 -20.56
CA LEU A 315 3.80 -13.49 -20.48
C LEU A 315 4.70 -14.45 -19.68
N ARG A 316 6.03 -14.30 -19.77
CA ARG A 316 6.99 -15.16 -19.07
C ARG A 316 6.92 -14.97 -17.56
N LEU A 317 6.82 -13.72 -17.10
CA LEU A 317 6.60 -13.42 -15.68
C LEU A 317 5.24 -13.96 -15.21
N SER A 318 4.20 -13.76 -16.02
CA SER A 318 2.84 -14.21 -15.71
C SER A 318 2.75 -15.74 -15.60
N ASN A 319 3.37 -16.47 -16.53
CA ASN A 319 3.39 -17.94 -16.53
C ASN A 319 4.19 -18.49 -15.35
N MET A 320 5.37 -17.89 -15.06
CA MET A 320 6.21 -18.28 -13.93
C MET A 320 5.46 -18.13 -12.60
N TRP A 321 4.78 -17.00 -12.38
CA TRP A 321 3.96 -16.82 -11.17
C TRP A 321 2.76 -17.75 -11.10
N ARG A 322 2.15 -18.11 -12.24
CA ARG A 322 1.04 -19.06 -12.27
C ARG A 322 1.50 -20.43 -11.79
N GLN A 323 2.64 -20.92 -12.29
CA GLN A 323 3.22 -22.19 -11.84
C GLN A 323 3.55 -22.13 -10.34
N TRP A 324 4.24 -21.08 -9.87
CA TRP A 324 4.58 -20.97 -8.45
C TRP A 324 3.36 -20.90 -7.53
N LYS A 325 2.25 -20.29 -7.98
CA LYS A 325 0.99 -20.28 -7.22
C LYS A 325 0.35 -21.67 -7.16
N SER A 326 0.60 -22.53 -8.15
CA SER A 326 0.19 -23.93 -8.13
C SER A 326 1.07 -24.78 -7.22
N ASP A 327 2.37 -24.45 -7.12
CA ASP A 327 3.33 -25.17 -6.29
C ASP A 327 3.26 -24.76 -4.80
N ASP A 328 2.85 -23.52 -4.51
CA ASP A 328 2.71 -23.01 -3.15
C ASP A 328 1.55 -23.70 -2.42
N ASP A 329 1.70 -23.91 -1.12
CA ASP A 329 0.60 -24.32 -0.26
C ASP A 329 -0.60 -23.33 -0.37
N PRO A 330 -1.84 -23.84 -0.31
CA PRO A 330 -3.02 -23.00 -0.32
C PRO A 330 -2.93 -21.88 0.73
N PRO A 331 -3.36 -20.65 0.42
CA PRO A 331 -3.29 -19.54 1.37
C PRO A 331 -4.01 -19.87 2.67
N ALA A 332 -3.30 -19.75 3.81
CA ALA A 332 -3.90 -19.92 5.13
C ALA A 332 -5.00 -18.88 5.36
N ARG A 333 -6.25 -19.32 5.36
CA ARG A 333 -7.42 -18.49 5.69
C ARG A 333 -7.69 -18.62 7.18
N VAL A 334 -7.81 -17.48 7.87
CA VAL A 334 -8.28 -17.48 9.26
C VAL A 334 -9.73 -17.97 9.31
N LYS A 335 -10.03 -18.91 10.21
CA LYS A 335 -11.38 -19.48 10.36
C LYS A 335 -12.26 -18.55 11.23
N PRO A 336 -13.57 -18.46 10.96
CA PRO A 336 -14.52 -17.82 11.86
C PRO A 336 -14.60 -18.62 13.17
N ILE A 337 -14.94 -17.93 14.25
CA ILE A 337 -14.91 -18.47 15.61
C ILE A 337 -16.35 -18.80 16.04
N PRO A 338 -16.68 -20.06 16.38
CA PRO A 338 -17.98 -20.41 16.93
C PRO A 338 -18.32 -19.58 18.17
N LEU A 339 -19.61 -19.25 18.35
CA LEU A 339 -20.04 -18.40 19.46
C LEU A 339 -19.67 -18.97 20.83
N MET A 340 -19.67 -20.30 20.98
CA MET A 340 -19.26 -20.98 22.22
C MET A 340 -17.83 -20.64 22.64
N VAL A 341 -16.91 -20.48 21.69
CA VAL A 341 -15.51 -20.10 21.97
C VAL A 341 -15.43 -18.63 22.41
N LEU A 342 -16.25 -17.74 21.83
CA LEU A 342 -16.32 -16.33 22.28
C LEU A 342 -16.92 -16.21 23.68
N MET A 343 -17.94 -17.03 23.99
CA MET A 343 -18.48 -17.11 25.35
C MET A 343 -17.43 -17.64 26.33
N LYS A 344 -16.67 -18.67 25.94
CA LYS A 344 -15.58 -19.18 26.77
C LYS A 344 -14.48 -18.14 26.99
N ALA A 345 -14.14 -17.37 25.97
CA ALA A 345 -13.22 -16.25 26.09
C ALA A 345 -13.71 -15.18 27.08
N GLN A 346 -15.01 -14.87 27.07
CA GLN A 346 -15.61 -13.97 28.06
C GLN A 346 -15.52 -14.53 29.48
N GLU A 347 -15.80 -15.82 29.68
CA GLU A 347 -15.67 -16.48 30.99
C GLU A 347 -14.24 -16.41 31.50
N LEU A 348 -13.27 -16.78 30.66
CA LEU A 348 -11.84 -16.74 31.02
C LEU A 348 -11.39 -15.33 31.39
N ALA A 349 -11.83 -14.32 30.64
CA ALA A 349 -11.51 -12.92 30.96
C ALA A 349 -12.13 -12.45 32.27
N THR A 350 -13.36 -12.91 32.57
CA THR A 350 -14.06 -12.61 33.83
C THR A 350 -13.38 -13.28 35.01
N ALA A 351 -12.96 -14.54 34.86
CA ALA A 351 -12.25 -15.30 35.89
C ALA A 351 -10.86 -14.73 36.18
N ASP A 352 -10.15 -14.25 35.15
CA ASP A 352 -8.85 -13.58 35.29
C ASP A 352 -8.98 -12.27 36.09
N ASN A 353 -10.14 -11.61 36.01
CA ASN A 353 -10.50 -10.41 36.76
C ASN A 353 -9.49 -9.24 36.66
N SER A 354 -8.63 -9.25 35.64
CA SER A 354 -7.74 -8.13 35.34
C SER A 354 -8.44 -7.09 34.46
N THR A 355 -7.99 -5.84 34.57
CA THR A 355 -8.50 -4.75 33.71
C THR A 355 -8.17 -5.05 32.25
N ALA A 356 -6.96 -5.55 32.01
CA ALA A 356 -6.47 -5.95 30.70
C ALA A 356 -7.37 -7.01 30.04
N SER A 357 -7.68 -8.11 30.75
CA SER A 357 -8.52 -9.19 30.22
C SER A 357 -9.96 -8.74 29.99
N THR A 358 -10.54 -7.98 30.94
CA THR A 358 -11.90 -7.44 30.82
C THR A 358 -12.05 -6.51 29.62
N CYS A 359 -11.12 -5.56 29.44
CA CYS A 359 -11.12 -4.66 28.29
C CYS A 359 -10.87 -5.43 26.98
N THR A 360 -10.06 -6.49 27.00
CA THR A 360 -9.84 -7.37 25.85
C THR A 360 -11.12 -8.08 25.41
N ALA A 361 -11.90 -8.60 26.36
CA ALA A 361 -13.20 -9.22 26.06
C ALA A 361 -14.24 -8.22 25.53
N ARG A 362 -14.26 -6.98 26.04
CA ARG A 362 -15.10 -5.90 25.47
C ARG A 362 -14.72 -5.60 24.02
N MET A 363 -13.43 -5.47 23.73
CA MET A 363 -12.95 -5.25 22.36
C MET A 363 -13.23 -6.43 21.43
N MET A 364 -13.22 -7.67 21.95
CA MET A 364 -13.61 -8.87 21.21
C MET A 364 -15.05 -8.77 20.70
N TRP A 365 -16.00 -8.43 21.57
CA TRP A 365 -17.41 -8.26 21.19
C TRP A 365 -17.60 -7.09 20.22
N ILE A 366 -16.98 -5.94 20.49
CA ILE A 366 -17.05 -4.78 19.59
C ILE A 366 -16.54 -5.14 18.20
N ASN A 367 -15.41 -5.83 18.12
CA ASN A 367 -14.80 -6.22 16.85
C ASN A 367 -15.68 -7.24 16.09
N MET A 368 -16.27 -8.22 16.78
CA MET A 368 -17.19 -9.18 16.18
C MET A 368 -18.46 -8.48 15.65
N PHE A 369 -19.14 -7.65 16.46
CA PHE A 369 -20.42 -7.05 16.08
C PHE A 369 -20.31 -5.90 15.06
N PHE A 370 -19.23 -5.12 15.07
CA PHE A 370 -19.00 -4.05 14.09
C PHE A 370 -18.12 -4.49 12.89
N LEU A 371 -17.78 -5.77 12.86
CA LEU A 371 -16.94 -6.39 11.83
C LEU A 371 -15.61 -5.61 11.68
N CYS A 372 -14.98 -5.23 12.79
CA CYS A 372 -13.82 -4.34 12.75
C CYS A 372 -12.61 -5.03 12.11
N ARG A 373 -11.76 -4.28 11.42
CA ARG A 373 -10.39 -4.73 11.17
C ARG A 373 -9.61 -4.62 12.49
N PRO A 374 -8.58 -5.46 12.74
CA PRO A 374 -7.80 -5.34 13.98
C PRO A 374 -7.32 -3.91 14.24
N GLY A 375 -6.78 -3.22 13.23
CA GLY A 375 -6.31 -1.84 13.38
C GLY A 375 -7.39 -0.79 13.70
N GLU A 376 -8.68 -1.12 13.56
CA GLU A 376 -9.81 -0.23 13.91
C GLU A 376 -10.18 -0.36 15.40
N SER A 377 -10.02 -1.56 15.99
CA SER A 377 -10.51 -1.89 17.34
C SER A 377 -9.41 -2.25 18.35
N CYS A 378 -8.17 -2.42 17.92
CA CYS A 378 -7.06 -2.75 18.80
C CYS A 378 -5.72 -2.25 18.23
N ALA A 379 -4.74 -2.06 19.11
CA ALA A 379 -3.39 -1.68 18.75
C ALA A 379 -2.71 -2.76 17.90
N THR A 380 -2.11 -2.32 16.79
CA THR A 380 -1.28 -3.15 15.92
C THR A 380 0.10 -2.50 15.80
N ARG A 381 1.14 -3.30 15.54
CA ARG A 381 2.53 -2.82 15.39
C ARG A 381 2.74 -1.75 14.30
N TYR A 382 1.75 -1.48 13.44
CA TYR A 382 1.94 -0.72 12.20
C TYR A 382 0.86 0.33 11.88
N ALA A 383 -0.23 0.41 12.64
CA ALA A 383 -1.33 1.34 12.37
C ALA A 383 -2.01 1.78 13.66
N ALA A 384 -2.27 3.10 13.75
CA ALA A 384 -2.89 3.76 14.90
C ALA A 384 -4.25 4.41 14.53
N LYS A 385 -5.02 3.80 13.62
CA LYS A 385 -6.35 4.29 13.22
C LYS A 385 -7.44 3.63 14.06
N PHE A 386 -7.39 3.87 15.37
CA PHE A 386 -8.37 3.33 16.31
C PHE A 386 -9.63 4.17 16.31
N PHE A 387 -10.77 3.55 16.64
CA PHE A 387 -11.87 4.30 17.22
C PHE A 387 -11.39 5.01 18.47
N ARG A 388 -11.83 6.25 18.63
CA ARG A 388 -11.61 7.07 19.81
C ARG A 388 -12.91 7.20 20.57
N LEU A 389 -12.82 7.66 21.81
CA LEU A 389 -14.01 7.94 22.62
C LEU A 389 -15.00 8.87 21.91
N ARG A 390 -14.51 9.90 21.20
CA ARG A 390 -15.33 10.81 20.38
C ARG A 390 -16.02 10.16 19.17
N ASP A 391 -15.60 8.97 18.77
CA ASP A 391 -16.20 8.26 17.63
C ASP A 391 -17.41 7.41 18.07
N VAL A 392 -17.71 7.36 19.37
CA VAL A 392 -18.81 6.59 19.96
C VAL A 392 -20.06 7.46 20.11
N THR A 393 -21.22 6.86 19.85
CA THR A 393 -22.51 7.42 20.26
C THR A 393 -23.34 6.32 20.90
N LEU A 394 -23.86 6.56 22.10
CA LEU A 394 -24.83 5.69 22.77
C LEU A 394 -26.20 6.35 22.73
N LEU A 395 -27.25 5.57 22.49
CA LEU A 395 -28.63 6.07 22.54
C LEU A 395 -29.48 5.22 23.47
N TYR A 396 -30.46 5.87 24.10
CA TYR A 396 -31.55 5.22 24.82
C TYR A 396 -32.87 5.64 24.18
N ASN A 397 -33.62 4.68 23.62
CA ASN A 397 -34.90 4.94 22.95
C ASN A 397 -34.80 6.11 21.94
N SER A 398 -33.81 6.06 21.04
CA SER A 398 -33.50 7.07 20.02
C SER A 398 -32.99 8.43 20.53
N THR A 399 -32.82 8.60 21.85
CA THR A 399 -32.21 9.80 22.42
C THR A 399 -30.70 9.60 22.60
N VAL A 400 -29.89 10.50 22.05
CA VAL A 400 -28.43 10.47 22.22
C VAL A 400 -28.07 10.79 23.67
N LEU A 401 -27.27 9.91 24.28
CA LEU A 401 -26.76 10.10 25.64
C LEU A 401 -25.48 10.95 25.61
N ASP A 402 -25.36 11.87 26.57
CA ASP A 402 -24.12 12.60 26.80
C ASP A 402 -23.14 11.67 27.53
N LEU A 403 -22.11 11.20 26.82
CA LEU A 403 -21.13 10.26 27.36
C LEU A 403 -20.37 10.80 28.58
N CYS A 404 -20.28 12.13 28.74
CA CYS A 404 -19.62 12.76 29.88
C CYS A 404 -20.58 12.91 31.06
N ALA A 405 -21.80 13.40 30.82
CA ALA A 405 -22.74 13.79 31.86
C ALA A 405 -23.70 12.67 32.33
N THR A 406 -24.07 11.73 31.45
CA THR A 406 -25.07 10.69 31.75
C THR A 406 -24.57 9.69 32.81
N PRO A 407 -25.31 9.42 33.91
CA PRO A 407 -24.87 8.48 34.95
C PRO A 407 -24.52 7.08 34.42
N ASP A 408 -23.56 6.37 35.04
CA ASP A 408 -23.13 5.03 34.61
C ASP A 408 -24.31 4.04 34.43
N GLY A 409 -25.28 4.09 35.36
CA GLY A 409 -26.46 3.22 35.32
C GLY A 409 -27.34 3.46 34.09
N GLU A 410 -27.43 4.69 33.61
CA GLU A 410 -28.18 5.05 32.41
C GLU A 410 -27.41 4.71 31.13
N LEU A 411 -26.08 4.92 31.11
CA LEU A 411 -25.25 4.48 29.99
C LEU A 411 -25.37 2.98 29.74
N ARG A 412 -25.45 2.17 30.81
CA ARG A 412 -25.67 0.71 30.72
C ARG A 412 -27.03 0.31 30.15
N ARG A 413 -28.01 1.22 30.20
CA ARG A 413 -29.36 1.01 29.65
C ARG A 413 -29.45 1.36 28.17
N ALA A 414 -28.40 1.92 27.57
CA ALA A 414 -28.38 2.26 26.15
C ALA A 414 -28.94 1.10 25.29
N THR A 415 -29.85 1.43 24.39
CA THR A 415 -30.49 0.49 23.45
C THR A 415 -29.71 0.34 22.16
N ASP A 416 -28.85 1.32 21.86
CA ASP A 416 -28.10 1.43 20.61
C ASP A 416 -26.69 1.92 20.86
N ALA A 417 -25.74 1.42 20.08
CA ALA A 417 -24.39 1.94 20.01
C ALA A 417 -23.98 2.17 18.56
N HIS A 418 -23.39 3.32 18.28
CA HIS A 418 -22.91 3.69 16.96
C HIS A 418 -21.42 3.99 17.02
N LEU A 419 -20.71 3.58 15.97
CA LEU A 419 -19.30 3.92 15.75
C LEU A 419 -19.16 4.73 14.47
N ASN A 420 -18.44 5.84 14.56
CA ASN A 420 -18.11 6.69 13.42
C ASN A 420 -16.83 6.22 12.73
N PHE A 421 -16.95 5.77 11.49
CA PHE A 421 -15.84 5.36 10.65
C PHE A 421 -15.31 6.57 9.86
N SER A 422 -14.42 7.33 10.50
CA SER A 422 -13.86 8.57 9.94
C SER A 422 -13.01 8.37 8.67
N ASP A 423 -12.31 7.24 8.55
CA ASP A 423 -11.47 6.93 7.38
C ASP A 423 -11.53 5.44 7.00
N GLN A 424 -12.20 5.13 5.90
CA GLN A 424 -12.36 3.77 5.40
C GLN A 424 -11.48 3.48 4.18
N LYS A 425 -11.08 2.20 4.01
CA LYS A 425 -10.44 1.67 2.79
C LYS A 425 -11.29 1.90 1.53
N ASN A 426 -12.58 2.16 1.72
CA ASN A 426 -13.58 2.37 0.69
C ASN A 426 -13.57 3.82 0.17
N LYS A 427 -12.84 4.72 0.83
CA LYS A 427 -12.83 6.17 0.65
C LYS A 427 -14.13 6.90 1.04
N HIS A 428 -15.19 6.17 1.44
CA HIS A 428 -16.30 6.77 2.18
C HIS A 428 -15.81 7.18 3.58
N ARG A 429 -15.96 8.46 3.91
CA ARG A 429 -15.52 9.04 5.18
C ARG A 429 -16.73 9.42 6.02
N ASN A 430 -16.56 9.37 7.34
CA ASN A 430 -17.57 9.79 8.33
C ASN A 430 -18.90 9.02 8.25
N GLU A 431 -18.83 7.71 7.99
CA GLU A 431 -20.00 6.84 8.03
C GLU A 431 -20.25 6.37 9.46
N LYS A 432 -21.46 6.56 9.97
CA LYS A 432 -21.87 6.02 11.28
C LYS A 432 -22.59 4.70 11.10
N ILE A 433 -22.05 3.65 11.71
CA ILE A 433 -22.70 2.33 11.73
C ILE A 433 -23.25 2.10 13.13
N GLY A 434 -24.53 1.76 13.21
CA GLY A 434 -25.23 1.46 14.46
C GLY A 434 -25.45 -0.04 14.67
N GLN A 435 -25.47 -0.45 15.93
CA GLN A 435 -25.88 -1.77 16.39
C GLN A 435 -26.83 -1.65 17.57
N LYS A 436 -27.83 -2.52 17.60
CA LYS A 436 -28.80 -2.61 18.71
C LYS A 436 -28.26 -3.50 19.83
N ARG A 437 -28.72 -3.23 21.05
CA ARG A 437 -28.45 -4.04 22.24
C ARG A 437 -29.06 -5.44 22.03
N THR A 438 -28.29 -6.49 22.33
CA THR A 438 -28.82 -7.86 22.37
C THR A 438 -29.49 -8.15 23.73
N SER A 439 -30.24 -9.25 23.83
CA SER A 439 -30.80 -9.73 25.09
C SER A 439 -29.75 -10.32 26.05
N HIS A 440 -28.53 -10.57 25.56
CA HIS A 440 -27.47 -11.22 26.34
C HIS A 440 -26.74 -10.22 27.24
N LYS A 441 -26.35 -10.65 28.45
CA LYS A 441 -25.73 -9.78 29.47
C LYS A 441 -24.37 -9.21 29.04
N THR A 442 -23.53 -10.01 28.38
CA THR A 442 -22.16 -9.63 27.98
C THR A 442 -21.95 -9.58 26.46
N ALA A 443 -22.43 -10.59 25.73
CA ALA A 443 -22.44 -10.65 24.26
C ALA A 443 -23.40 -9.65 23.60
N SER A 444 -23.14 -8.36 23.81
CA SER A 444 -23.92 -7.24 23.31
C SER A 444 -22.98 -6.10 22.92
N PRO A 445 -23.07 -5.56 21.69
CA PRO A 445 -22.21 -4.46 21.26
C PRO A 445 -22.41 -3.23 22.13
N THR A 446 -23.66 -2.94 22.50
CA THR A 446 -24.01 -1.78 23.31
C THR A 446 -23.50 -1.90 24.74
N VAL A 447 -23.59 -3.09 25.35
CA VAL A 447 -23.04 -3.31 26.70
C VAL A 447 -21.51 -3.20 26.68
N ALA A 448 -20.85 -3.84 25.71
CA ALA A 448 -19.39 -3.79 25.61
C ALA A 448 -18.86 -2.36 25.42
N ILE A 449 -19.54 -1.54 24.59
CA ILE A 449 -19.19 -0.13 24.39
C ILE A 449 -19.49 0.69 25.65
N ALA A 450 -20.67 0.54 26.26
CA ALA A 450 -21.05 1.29 27.45
C ALA A 450 -20.05 1.06 28.61
N GLU A 451 -19.70 -0.19 28.89
CA GLU A 451 -18.70 -0.50 29.93
C GLU A 451 -17.31 0.05 29.59
N GLN A 452 -16.94 0.08 28.30
CA GLN A 452 -15.67 0.65 27.89
C GLN A 452 -15.65 2.18 28.02
N VAL A 453 -16.74 2.86 27.64
CA VAL A 453 -16.91 4.30 27.82
C VAL A 453 -16.85 4.66 29.30
N ILE A 454 -17.56 3.91 30.15
CA ILE A 454 -17.53 4.07 31.61
C ILE A 454 -16.10 3.92 32.14
N HIS A 455 -15.37 2.88 31.71
CA HIS A 455 -13.97 2.69 32.10
C HIS A 455 -13.09 3.89 31.74
N LEU A 456 -13.17 4.35 30.51
CA LEU A 456 -12.38 5.51 30.04
C LEU A 456 -12.76 6.78 30.78
N ARG A 457 -14.06 7.03 30.99
CA ARG A 457 -14.57 8.19 31.73
C ARG A 457 -14.12 8.20 33.18
N ASN A 458 -14.26 7.08 33.89
CA ASN A 458 -13.91 6.98 35.31
C ASN A 458 -12.40 7.21 35.52
N ASN A 459 -11.59 7.00 34.49
CA ASN A 459 -10.16 7.30 34.45
C ASN A 459 -9.82 8.64 33.79
N LYS A 460 -10.80 9.54 33.60
CA LYS A 460 -10.63 10.90 33.08
C LYS A 460 -9.98 10.95 31.68
N ALA A 461 -10.26 9.98 30.82
CA ALA A 461 -9.75 9.93 29.46
C ALA A 461 -10.29 11.11 28.61
N PRO A 462 -9.43 11.85 27.87
CA PRO A 462 -9.91 12.85 26.92
C PRO A 462 -10.65 12.20 25.72
N PRO A 463 -11.51 12.92 25.00
CA PRO A 463 -12.28 12.38 23.86
C PRO A 463 -11.42 11.81 22.71
N SER A 464 -10.16 12.22 22.61
CA SER A 464 -9.20 11.72 21.63
C SER A 464 -8.62 10.35 21.98
N THR A 465 -8.85 9.85 23.20
CA THR A 465 -8.32 8.57 23.70
C THR A 465 -8.84 7.40 22.87
N PRO A 466 -7.98 6.44 22.49
CA PRO A 466 -8.43 5.23 21.82
C PRO A 466 -9.47 4.48 22.64
N LEU A 467 -10.54 4.00 21.99
CA LEU A 467 -11.59 3.20 22.61
C LEU A 467 -11.02 1.89 23.20
N CYS A 468 -9.96 1.36 22.58
CA CYS A 468 -9.23 0.18 23.05
C CYS A 468 -8.24 0.47 24.19
N ALA A 469 -8.12 1.71 24.65
CA ALA A 469 -7.26 2.04 25.78
C ALA A 469 -7.85 1.55 27.10
N PHE A 470 -6.99 1.27 28.07
CA PHE A 470 -7.40 1.01 29.43
C PHE A 470 -6.36 1.56 30.40
N ASN A 471 -6.82 2.12 31.52
CA ASN A 471 -5.95 2.46 32.64
C ASN A 471 -5.92 1.31 33.64
N GLU A 472 -4.72 0.87 34.02
CA GLU A 472 -4.50 -0.11 35.07
C GLU A 472 -3.53 0.49 36.09
N ARG A 473 -4.00 0.68 37.34
CA ARG A 473 -3.21 1.23 38.45
C ARG A 473 -2.54 2.58 38.12
N GLY A 474 -3.23 3.45 37.37
CA GLY A 474 -2.72 4.76 36.97
C GLY A 474 -1.93 4.77 35.66
N GLN A 475 -1.57 3.62 35.10
CA GLN A 475 -0.84 3.52 33.84
C GLN A 475 -1.76 3.22 32.66
N TRP A 476 -1.53 3.89 31.53
CA TRP A 476 -2.31 3.72 30.31
C TRP A 476 -1.72 2.68 29.37
N PHE A 477 -2.57 1.74 28.97
CA PHE A 477 -2.28 0.70 27.99
C PHE A 477 -3.33 0.70 26.89
N VAL A 478 -3.10 -0.13 25.87
CA VAL A 478 -4.03 -0.37 24.77
C VAL A 478 -4.19 -1.86 24.57
N VAL A 479 -5.43 -2.31 24.36
CA VAL A 479 -5.70 -3.69 23.95
C VAL A 479 -5.02 -3.92 22.60
N THR A 480 -4.13 -4.90 22.53
CA THR A 480 -3.40 -5.25 21.31
C THR A 480 -4.05 -6.41 20.58
N SER A 481 -3.74 -6.56 19.29
CA SER A 481 -4.12 -7.76 18.54
C SER A 481 -3.54 -9.05 19.10
N GLU A 482 -2.41 -8.97 19.83
CA GLU A 482 -1.77 -10.11 20.48
C GLU A 482 -2.56 -10.53 21.73
N MET A 483 -3.06 -9.58 22.53
CA MET A 483 -3.94 -9.85 23.68
C MET A 483 -5.23 -10.56 23.24
N LEU A 484 -5.91 -10.03 22.21
CA LEU A 484 -7.09 -10.67 21.63
C LEU A 484 -6.79 -12.09 21.12
N THR A 485 -5.69 -12.25 20.37
CA THR A 485 -5.30 -13.57 19.84
C THR A 485 -5.00 -14.56 20.96
N SER A 486 -4.30 -14.14 22.02
CA SER A 486 -3.99 -14.97 23.18
C SER A 486 -5.26 -15.41 23.91
N LEU A 487 -6.19 -14.48 24.18
CA LEU A 487 -7.46 -14.80 24.82
C LEU A 487 -8.27 -15.81 24.01
N LEU A 488 -8.39 -15.60 22.69
CA LEU A 488 -9.15 -16.49 21.81
C LEU A 488 -8.50 -17.89 21.73
N ARG A 489 -7.17 -17.98 21.68
CA ARG A 489 -6.45 -19.27 21.66
C ARG A 489 -6.59 -20.04 22.96
N ARG A 490 -6.53 -19.34 24.11
CA ARG A 490 -6.85 -19.94 25.42
C ARG A 490 -8.27 -20.49 25.44
N ALA A 491 -9.23 -19.77 24.85
CA ALA A 491 -10.62 -20.23 24.75
C ALA A 491 -10.78 -21.46 23.85
N VAL A 492 -10.11 -21.50 22.70
CA VAL A 492 -10.08 -22.69 21.82
C VAL A 492 -9.50 -23.90 22.55
N ARG A 493 -8.39 -23.73 23.29
CA ARG A 493 -7.81 -24.80 24.10
C ARG A 493 -8.79 -25.33 25.15
N ALA A 494 -9.66 -24.47 25.67
CA ALA A 494 -10.69 -24.82 26.63
C ALA A 494 -11.99 -25.38 26.01
N CYS A 495 -12.09 -25.44 24.68
CA CYS A 495 -13.23 -25.96 23.92
C CYS A 495 -12.76 -26.95 22.83
N PRO A 496 -12.17 -28.11 23.18
CA PRO A 496 -11.69 -29.08 22.19
C PRO A 496 -12.78 -29.55 21.21
N GLU A 497 -14.04 -29.53 21.63
CA GLU A 497 -15.22 -29.88 20.82
C GLU A 497 -15.54 -28.88 19.70
N CYS A 498 -14.92 -27.70 19.68
CA CYS A 498 -15.22 -26.67 18.68
C CYS A 498 -14.63 -26.95 17.28
N GLY A 499 -13.81 -27.99 17.14
CA GLY A 499 -13.20 -28.39 15.86
C GLY A 499 -12.12 -27.43 15.34
N LEU A 500 -11.60 -26.54 16.20
CA LEU A 500 -10.53 -25.59 15.87
C LEU A 500 -9.26 -25.89 16.67
N VAL A 501 -8.11 -25.58 16.07
CA VAL A 501 -6.82 -25.52 16.77
C VAL A 501 -6.36 -24.07 16.93
N GLU A 502 -5.45 -23.80 17.86
CA GLU A 502 -4.98 -22.43 18.16
C GLU A 502 -4.40 -21.69 16.94
N SER A 503 -3.77 -22.41 16.01
CA SER A 503 -3.20 -21.85 14.78
C SER A 503 -4.27 -21.40 13.77
N ASP A 504 -5.51 -21.91 13.85
CA ASP A 504 -6.60 -21.58 12.93
C ASP A 504 -7.12 -20.15 13.12
N ILE A 505 -6.91 -19.59 14.31
CA ILE A 505 -7.56 -18.35 14.75
C ILE A 505 -6.57 -17.26 15.15
N SER A 506 -7.03 -16.02 15.01
CA SER A 506 -6.37 -14.82 15.54
C SER A 506 -7.39 -13.70 15.70
N ALA A 507 -6.96 -12.53 16.20
CA ALA A 507 -7.82 -11.34 16.21
C ALA A 507 -8.43 -10.98 14.84
N ARG A 508 -7.80 -11.41 13.72
CA ARG A 508 -8.34 -11.23 12.36
C ARG A 508 -9.59 -12.05 12.08
N SER A 509 -9.82 -13.12 12.84
CA SER A 509 -10.99 -14.00 12.70
C SER A 509 -12.29 -13.33 13.12
N LEU A 510 -12.27 -12.32 14.00
CA LEU A 510 -13.49 -11.72 14.56
C LEU A 510 -14.38 -11.06 13.49
N ARG A 511 -13.76 -10.41 12.50
CA ARG A 511 -14.48 -9.85 11.36
C ARG A 511 -15.18 -10.90 10.50
N ALA A 512 -14.48 -12.01 10.23
CA ALA A 512 -15.07 -13.16 9.54
C ALA A 512 -16.18 -13.79 10.39
N THR A 513 -15.99 -13.84 11.71
CA THR A 513 -16.96 -14.39 12.67
C THR A 513 -18.28 -13.62 12.65
N GLY A 514 -18.24 -12.28 12.70
CA GLY A 514 -19.45 -11.46 12.60
C GLY A 514 -20.20 -11.64 11.28
N ALA A 515 -19.48 -11.68 10.15
CA ALA A 515 -20.08 -11.93 8.85
C ALA A 515 -20.68 -13.34 8.73
N MET A 516 -19.97 -14.35 9.24
CA MET A 516 -20.44 -15.73 9.25
C MET A 516 -21.71 -15.88 10.10
N ALA A 517 -21.74 -15.27 11.29
CA ALA A 517 -22.90 -15.28 12.16
C ALA A 517 -24.13 -14.64 11.51
N MET A 518 -23.95 -13.51 10.81
CA MET A 518 -25.04 -12.90 10.04
C MET A 518 -25.53 -13.79 8.90
N LEU A 519 -24.61 -14.41 8.15
CA LEU A 519 -24.98 -15.30 7.04
C LEU A 519 -25.75 -16.53 7.54
N CYS A 520 -25.24 -17.20 8.58
CA CYS A 520 -25.94 -18.32 9.21
C CYS A 520 -27.28 -17.90 9.84
N GLY A 521 -27.41 -16.64 10.24
CA GLY A 521 -28.66 -16.04 10.70
C GLY A 521 -29.61 -15.61 9.57
N GLY A 522 -29.33 -15.95 8.31
CA GLY A 522 -30.19 -15.64 7.16
C GLY A 522 -30.12 -14.19 6.68
N VAL A 523 -29.12 -13.41 7.11
CA VAL A 523 -28.95 -12.04 6.61
C VAL A 523 -28.46 -12.08 5.17
N ASP A 524 -29.15 -11.35 4.30
CA ASP A 524 -28.79 -11.19 2.90
C ASP A 524 -27.31 -10.76 2.70
N PRO A 525 -26.56 -11.40 1.78
CA PRO A 525 -25.16 -11.07 1.52
C PRO A 525 -24.91 -9.60 1.14
N CYS A 526 -25.83 -8.92 0.44
CA CYS A 526 -25.66 -7.49 0.12
C CYS A 526 -25.76 -6.63 1.39
N ARG A 527 -26.65 -6.96 2.33
CA ARG A 527 -26.68 -6.32 3.66
C ARG A 527 -25.41 -6.59 4.45
N ILE A 528 -24.85 -7.80 4.40
CA ILE A 528 -23.55 -8.12 5.03
C ILE A 528 -22.42 -7.32 4.38
N LYS A 529 -22.40 -7.20 3.04
CA LYS A 529 -21.43 -6.39 2.29
C LYS A 529 -21.49 -4.94 2.72
N LEU A 530 -22.70 -4.36 2.83
CA LEU A 530 -22.93 -3.01 3.31
C LEU A 530 -22.40 -2.84 4.74
N PHE A 531 -22.86 -3.67 5.66
CA PHE A 531 -22.51 -3.57 7.07
C PHE A 531 -21.00 -3.75 7.31
N GLY A 532 -20.40 -4.76 6.69
CA GLY A 532 -18.98 -5.00 6.78
C GLY A 532 -18.14 -4.06 5.93
N ARG A 533 -18.73 -3.24 5.06
CA ARG A 533 -18.02 -2.28 4.20
C ARG A 533 -17.08 -3.00 3.22
N TRP A 534 -17.56 -4.07 2.59
CA TRP A 534 -16.81 -4.79 1.54
C TRP A 534 -17.15 -4.25 0.15
N ARG A 535 -16.18 -4.29 -0.78
CA ARG A 535 -16.43 -4.04 -2.20
C ARG A 535 -16.53 -5.36 -2.95
N SER A 536 -17.50 -5.48 -3.86
CA SER A 536 -17.64 -6.63 -4.75
C SER A 536 -17.62 -7.95 -3.97
N ASP A 537 -16.81 -8.93 -4.38
CA ASP A 537 -16.80 -10.29 -3.83
C ASP A 537 -15.74 -10.52 -2.77
N GLU A 538 -15.12 -9.44 -2.27
CA GLU A 538 -14.17 -9.54 -1.15
C GLU A 538 -14.79 -10.22 0.07
N LEU A 539 -16.11 -10.10 0.29
CA LEU A 539 -16.83 -10.80 1.36
C LEU A 539 -16.63 -12.33 1.31
N LEU A 540 -16.66 -12.94 0.12
CA LEU A 540 -16.55 -14.40 -0.02
C LEU A 540 -15.23 -14.95 0.53
N THR A 541 -14.18 -14.12 0.54
CA THR A 541 -12.88 -14.48 1.14
C THR A 541 -12.90 -14.56 2.67
N TYR A 542 -13.96 -14.08 3.33
CA TYR A 542 -14.17 -14.16 4.78
C TYR A 542 -15.19 -15.22 5.18
N LEU A 543 -15.97 -15.75 4.24
CA LEU A 543 -17.01 -16.75 4.49
C LEU A 543 -16.48 -18.17 4.26
N HIS A 544 -16.98 -19.14 5.03
CA HIS A 544 -16.51 -20.53 4.96
C HIS A 544 -17.69 -21.47 4.73
N VAL A 545 -17.71 -22.12 3.56
CA VAL A 545 -18.78 -23.06 3.17
C VAL A 545 -18.86 -24.28 4.09
N GLN A 546 -17.79 -24.59 4.83
CA GLN A 546 -17.72 -25.70 5.77
C GLN A 546 -18.63 -25.54 7.01
N ALA A 547 -19.26 -24.39 7.21
CA ALA A 547 -20.22 -24.25 8.29
C ALA A 547 -21.53 -24.93 7.92
N GLU A 548 -21.91 -25.93 8.71
CA GLU A 548 -23.11 -26.75 8.53
C GLU A 548 -24.41 -25.97 8.25
N PRO A 549 -24.69 -24.83 8.91
CA PRO A 549 -25.91 -24.07 8.61
C PRO A 549 -26.00 -23.55 7.17
N LEU A 550 -24.90 -23.50 6.41
CA LEU A 550 -24.93 -23.09 5.00
C LEU A 550 -25.31 -24.22 4.05
N TYR A 551 -25.06 -25.48 4.41
CA TYR A 551 -25.28 -26.62 3.53
C TYR A 551 -26.36 -27.58 4.02
N ARG A 552 -26.86 -27.42 5.26
CA ARG A 552 -27.88 -28.28 5.88
C ARG A 552 -29.03 -28.65 4.95
N ASP A 553 -29.65 -27.65 4.33
CA ASP A 553 -30.87 -27.81 3.53
C ASP A 553 -30.61 -27.68 2.02
N ILE A 554 -29.34 -27.59 1.59
CA ILE A 554 -29.01 -27.33 0.18
C ILE A 554 -29.41 -28.51 -0.70
N SER A 555 -29.11 -29.74 -0.30
CA SER A 555 -29.48 -30.93 -1.09
C SER A 555 -30.99 -31.07 -1.24
N GLU A 556 -31.74 -30.83 -0.17
CA GLU A 556 -33.21 -30.83 -0.19
C GLU A 556 -33.77 -29.73 -1.09
N THR A 557 -33.19 -28.53 -1.02
CA THR A 557 -33.56 -27.40 -1.88
C THR A 557 -33.25 -27.68 -3.36
N MET A 558 -32.13 -28.35 -3.65
CA MET A 558 -31.79 -28.79 -5.01
C MET A 558 -32.80 -29.80 -5.56
N LEU A 559 -33.26 -30.72 -4.72
CA LEU A 559 -34.29 -31.71 -5.08
C LEU A 559 -35.62 -31.02 -5.44
N ARG A 560 -36.10 -30.11 -4.59
CA ARG A 560 -37.33 -29.33 -4.84
C ARG A 560 -37.20 -28.36 -6.00
N GLY A 561 -36.04 -27.74 -6.14
CA GLY A 561 -35.74 -26.78 -7.20
C GLY A 561 -35.38 -27.42 -8.53
N GLY A 562 -35.26 -28.74 -8.60
CA GLY A 562 -34.93 -29.52 -9.80
C GLY A 562 -36.08 -29.65 -10.81
N ASP A 563 -37.31 -29.33 -10.39
CA ASP A 563 -38.49 -29.36 -11.25
C ASP A 563 -38.56 -28.12 -12.17
N TYR A 564 -37.64 -28.02 -13.13
CA TYR A 564 -37.60 -26.97 -14.14
C TYR A 564 -37.65 -27.51 -15.57
N GLN A 565 -38.11 -26.69 -16.52
CA GLN A 565 -38.22 -27.06 -17.93
C GLN A 565 -37.59 -26.01 -18.86
N PHE A 566 -36.87 -26.48 -19.89
CA PHE A 566 -36.23 -25.62 -20.89
C PHE A 566 -37.12 -25.30 -22.10
N VAL A 567 -38.25 -26.01 -22.24
CA VAL A 567 -39.20 -25.86 -23.36
C VAL A 567 -40.32 -24.90 -22.96
N PRO A 568 -40.48 -23.76 -23.65
CA PRO A 568 -41.59 -22.83 -23.39
C PRO A 568 -42.94 -23.52 -23.58
N GLY A 569 -43.86 -23.35 -22.61
CA GLY A 569 -45.25 -23.82 -22.72
C GLY A 569 -45.50 -25.26 -22.28
N ALA A 570 -44.48 -25.97 -21.79
CA ALA A 570 -44.65 -27.31 -21.25
C ALA A 570 -44.61 -27.32 -19.70
N ALA A 571 -45.31 -28.26 -19.10
CA ALA A 571 -45.40 -28.41 -17.65
C ALA A 571 -44.19 -29.19 -17.10
N ALA A 572 -43.55 -28.64 -16.06
CA ALA A 572 -42.43 -29.31 -15.39
C ALA A 572 -42.85 -30.71 -14.91
N TYR A 573 -41.99 -31.69 -15.13
CA TYR A 573 -42.22 -33.05 -14.66
C TYR A 573 -42.07 -33.07 -13.14
N ASN A 574 -43.10 -33.51 -12.43
CA ASN A 574 -43.13 -33.50 -10.97
C ASN A 574 -42.30 -34.69 -10.45
N THR A 575 -40.99 -34.51 -10.27
CA THR A 575 -40.07 -35.62 -9.92
C THR A 575 -40.10 -35.97 -8.43
N TYR A 576 -40.66 -35.10 -7.60
CA TYR A 576 -40.59 -35.17 -6.14
C TYR A 576 -41.62 -36.13 -5.48
N HIS A 577 -42.56 -36.72 -6.23
CA HIS A 577 -43.54 -37.65 -5.65
C HIS A 577 -43.08 -39.11 -5.72
N GLY A 578 -42.76 -39.66 -4.53
CA GLY A 578 -42.81 -41.08 -4.23
C GLY A 578 -41.71 -41.90 -4.90
N ASN A 579 -40.48 -41.81 -4.39
CA ASN A 579 -39.54 -42.90 -4.60
C ASN A 579 -40.04 -44.08 -3.77
N PRO A 580 -40.44 -45.20 -4.38
CA PRO A 580 -40.97 -46.28 -3.60
C PRO A 580 -39.85 -46.92 -2.76
N ASP A 581 -40.14 -47.21 -1.49
CA ASP A 581 -39.18 -47.60 -0.43
C ASP A 581 -38.27 -48.81 -0.77
N HIS A 582 -38.57 -49.53 -1.85
CA HIS A 582 -37.85 -50.74 -2.27
C HIS A 582 -36.64 -50.48 -3.19
N LEU A 583 -36.35 -49.25 -3.59
CA LEU A 583 -35.20 -48.94 -4.46
C LEU A 583 -33.83 -48.99 -3.75
N TYR A 584 -33.81 -49.03 -2.41
CA TYR A 584 -32.57 -49.00 -1.62
C TYR A 584 -32.51 -50.04 -0.48
N ASN A 585 -33.38 -51.08 -0.49
CA ASN A 585 -33.28 -52.21 0.43
C ASN A 585 -32.50 -53.38 -0.16
#